data_AF-A0A8S3G321-F1
#
_entry.id   AF-A0A8S3G321-F1
#
_cell.length_a   1.000
_cell.length_b   1.000
_cell.length_c   1.000
_cell.angle_alpha   90.00
_cell.angle_beta   90.00
_cell.angle_gamma   90.00
#
_symmetry.space_group_name_H-M   'P 1'
#
loop_
_entity.id
_entity.type
_entity.pdbx_description
1 polymer ?
#
loop_
_entity_poly.entity_id
_entity_poly.type
_entity_poly.pdbx_seq_one_letter_code
_entity_poly.pdbx_strand_id
1 'polypeptide(L)'
;RIVELTYAPGNQACFRVYKTIEKLLIEHEGNLSSFFSNNQQPDWESITNILSPHVKRPTDINEKTKEFNEWAKCFVEVCLPSDILSLGIDIYDTPGFLSDNREQILTDNLHELVKRIKPTLLFLYDNATISDTDKSCFLAMKNALGSMERVSVFFLNTKADCTSIANDYLLDDDPENVPLDLFENTLHEKKQRCYELLLRRREMASEVLGRLPDSVDECTCFDI
;
A
#
# COMPACT_ATOMS: atom_id res chain seq x y z
N ARG A 1 -7.16 -2.94 -10.69
CA ARG A 1 -8.15 -1.93 -10.25
C ARG A 1 -7.73 -1.30 -8.94
N ILE A 2 -8.24 -0.11 -8.62
CA ILE A 2 -8.00 0.58 -7.35
C ILE A 2 -9.20 0.31 -6.43
N VAL A 3 -8.92 0.07 -5.14
CA VAL A 3 -9.93 -0.04 -4.09
C VAL A 3 -9.75 1.12 -3.12
N GLU A 4 -10.81 1.86 -2.84
CA GLU A 4 -10.84 2.95 -1.89
C GLU A 4 -11.67 2.54 -0.68
N LEU A 5 -11.08 2.70 0.50
CA LEU A 5 -11.74 2.50 1.78
C LEU A 5 -12.05 3.87 2.37
N THR A 6 -13.34 4.10 2.65
CA THR A 6 -13.83 5.34 3.26
C THR A 6 -14.66 5.02 4.49
N TYR A 7 -14.81 6.00 5.38
CA TYR A 7 -15.63 5.82 6.57
C TYR A 7 -17.13 5.87 6.24
N ALA A 8 -17.87 4.91 6.79
CA ALA A 8 -19.30 5.05 7.01
C ALA A 8 -19.70 4.40 8.33
N PRO A 9 -20.71 4.92 9.05
CA PRO A 9 -21.25 4.21 10.19
C PRO A 9 -21.81 2.85 9.76
N GLY A 10 -21.85 1.88 10.68
CA GLY A 10 -22.24 0.51 10.35
C GLY A 10 -23.61 0.38 9.68
N ASN A 11 -24.56 1.26 9.99
CA ASN A 11 -25.90 1.29 9.36
C ASN A 11 -25.93 1.92 7.95
N GLN A 12 -24.80 2.41 7.46
CA GLN A 12 -24.61 2.97 6.12
C GLN A 12 -23.46 2.28 5.37
N ALA A 13 -22.91 1.21 5.92
CA ALA A 13 -21.84 0.46 5.29
C ALA A 13 -22.32 -0.10 3.95
N CYS A 14 -21.51 0.07 2.91
CA CYS A 14 -21.85 -0.28 1.53
C CYS A 14 -20.58 -0.42 0.68
N PHE A 15 -20.74 -0.91 -0.54
CA PHE A 15 -19.71 -0.81 -1.57
C PHE A 15 -20.32 -0.33 -2.88
N ARG A 16 -19.51 0.34 -3.69
CA ARG A 16 -19.86 0.81 -5.03
C ARG A 16 -18.76 0.47 -6.01
N VAL A 17 -19.16 -0.03 -7.17
CA VAL A 17 -18.24 -0.30 -8.28
C VAL A 17 -18.52 0.73 -9.35
N TYR A 18 -17.49 1.46 -9.74
CA TYR A 18 -17.53 2.45 -10.80
C TYR A 18 -16.69 1.97 -11.98
N LYS A 19 -17.08 2.38 -13.19
CA LYS A 19 -16.31 2.09 -14.40
C LYS A 19 -14.90 2.68 -14.37
N THR A 20 -14.78 3.83 -13.72
CA THR A 20 -13.58 4.65 -13.71
C THR A 20 -13.49 5.45 -12.42
N ILE A 21 -12.31 6.01 -12.16
CA ILE A 21 -12.02 6.82 -10.97
C ILE A 21 -12.82 8.12 -10.89
N GLU A 22 -13.45 8.57 -11.98
CA GLU A 22 -14.28 9.77 -11.96
C GLU A 22 -15.56 9.61 -11.14
N LYS A 23 -15.94 8.37 -10.80
CA LYS A 23 -17.16 8.04 -10.04
C LYS A 23 -18.43 8.60 -10.68
N LEU A 24 -18.46 8.72 -12.01
CA LEU A 24 -19.60 9.29 -12.75
C LEU A 24 -20.78 8.33 -12.88
N LEU A 25 -20.50 7.02 -12.89
CA LEU A 25 -21.51 5.97 -13.07
C LEU A 25 -21.21 4.79 -12.15
N ILE A 26 -22.18 4.47 -11.29
CA ILE A 26 -22.19 3.26 -10.47
C ILE A 26 -22.68 2.11 -11.34
N GLU A 27 -21.88 1.07 -11.50
CA GLU A 27 -22.26 -0.18 -12.16
C GLU A 27 -22.94 -1.15 -11.20
N HIS A 28 -22.41 -1.23 -9.98
CA HIS A 28 -22.92 -2.09 -8.93
C HIS A 28 -22.85 -1.38 -7.59
N GLU A 29 -23.85 -1.58 -6.77
CA GLU A 29 -23.88 -1.15 -5.38
C GLU A 29 -24.43 -2.28 -4.53
N GLY A 30 -23.84 -2.47 -3.35
CA GLY A 30 -24.36 -3.42 -2.38
C GLY A 30 -24.32 -2.87 -0.96
N ASN A 31 -25.30 -3.30 -0.17
CA ASN A 31 -25.44 -2.92 1.22
C ASN A 31 -24.62 -3.89 2.10
N LEU A 32 -23.74 -3.34 2.94
CA LEU A 32 -22.94 -4.11 3.89
C LEU A 32 -23.43 -3.93 5.34
N SER A 33 -24.44 -3.10 5.57
CA SER A 33 -24.87 -2.66 6.90
C SER A 33 -25.33 -3.82 7.79
N SER A 34 -25.96 -4.85 7.21
CA SER A 34 -26.38 -6.04 7.93
C SER A 34 -25.22 -6.78 8.60
N PHE A 35 -24.00 -6.71 8.04
CA PHE A 35 -22.81 -7.37 8.59
C PHE A 35 -22.22 -6.64 9.81
N PHE A 36 -22.70 -5.42 10.10
CA PHE A 36 -22.29 -4.60 11.23
C PHE A 36 -23.39 -4.44 12.29
N SER A 37 -24.62 -4.88 12.02
CA SER A 37 -25.79 -4.50 12.81
C SER A 37 -25.96 -5.27 14.12
N ASN A 38 -25.35 -6.45 14.30
CA ASN A 38 -25.74 -7.39 15.37
C ASN A 38 -24.59 -8.14 16.07
N ASN A 39 -23.33 -7.87 15.76
CA ASN A 39 -22.21 -8.69 16.25
C ASN A 39 -21.20 -7.85 17.07
N GLN A 40 -20.55 -8.47 18.07
CA GLN A 40 -19.36 -7.88 18.72
C GLN A 40 -18.22 -7.64 17.72
N GLN A 41 -18.20 -8.36 16.59
CA GLN A 41 -17.28 -8.18 15.48
C GLN A 41 -17.99 -8.32 14.13
N PRO A 42 -17.63 -7.52 13.10
CA PRO A 42 -18.24 -7.64 11.78
C PRO A 42 -18.08 -9.03 11.15
N ASP A 43 -19.06 -9.45 10.35
CA ASP A 43 -18.97 -10.70 9.57
C ASP A 43 -18.07 -10.51 8.33
N TRP A 44 -16.76 -10.53 8.57
CA TRP A 44 -15.73 -10.32 7.54
C TRP A 44 -15.72 -11.37 6.44
N GLU A 45 -16.12 -12.61 6.74
CA GLU A 45 -16.19 -13.68 5.76
C GLU A 45 -17.28 -13.40 4.73
N SER A 46 -18.49 -13.05 5.18
CA SER A 46 -19.58 -12.67 4.28
C SER A 46 -19.27 -11.41 3.47
N ILE A 47 -18.66 -10.39 4.10
CA ILE A 47 -18.20 -9.19 3.40
C ILE A 47 -17.19 -9.57 2.30
N THR A 48 -16.21 -10.43 2.61
CA THR A 48 -15.20 -10.90 1.65
C THR A 48 -15.85 -11.65 0.48
N ASN A 49 -16.84 -12.50 0.75
CA ASN A 49 -17.55 -13.25 -0.29
C ASN A 49 -18.32 -12.32 -1.24
N ILE A 50 -18.92 -11.25 -0.72
CA ILE A 50 -19.64 -10.25 -1.52
C ILE A 50 -18.68 -9.38 -2.34
N LEU A 51 -17.57 -8.95 -1.75
CA LEU A 51 -16.61 -8.06 -2.42
C LEU A 51 -15.71 -8.80 -3.41
N SER A 52 -15.41 -10.08 -3.16
CA SER A 52 -14.46 -10.89 -3.94
C SER A 52 -14.64 -10.79 -5.47
N PRO A 53 -15.86 -10.95 -6.03
CA PRO A 53 -16.08 -10.82 -7.48
C PRO A 53 -15.69 -9.44 -8.04
N HIS A 54 -15.79 -8.41 -7.19
CA HIS A 54 -15.53 -7.02 -7.56
C HIS A 54 -14.11 -6.55 -7.25
N VAL A 55 -13.30 -7.31 -6.52
CA VAL A 55 -11.92 -6.91 -6.18
C VAL A 55 -10.87 -7.86 -6.74
N LYS A 56 -11.13 -9.18 -6.72
CA LYS A 56 -10.14 -10.18 -7.12
C LYS A 56 -9.74 -10.02 -8.59
N ARG A 57 -8.46 -10.28 -8.85
CA ARG A 57 -7.90 -10.38 -10.20
C ARG A 57 -8.43 -11.65 -10.87
N PRO A 58 -9.03 -11.56 -12.06
CA PRO A 58 -9.44 -12.71 -12.85
C PRO A 58 -8.19 -13.49 -13.25
N THR A 59 -8.23 -14.81 -13.08
CA THR A 59 -7.09 -15.69 -13.40
C THR A 59 -7.14 -16.22 -14.83
N ASP A 60 -8.29 -16.10 -15.47
CA ASP A 60 -8.66 -16.67 -16.77
C ASP A 60 -8.62 -15.64 -17.91
N ILE A 61 -8.42 -14.36 -17.61
CA ILE A 61 -8.41 -13.27 -18.58
C ILE A 61 -6.97 -12.89 -18.93
N ASN A 62 -6.67 -12.87 -20.23
CA ASN A 62 -5.37 -12.43 -20.72
C ASN A 62 -5.20 -10.90 -20.56
N GLU A 63 -4.09 -10.47 -19.99
CA GLU A 63 -3.73 -9.09 -19.66
C GLU A 63 -3.75 -8.14 -20.87
N LYS A 64 -3.58 -8.65 -22.09
CA LYS A 64 -3.61 -7.85 -23.33
C LYS A 64 -5.01 -7.64 -23.89
N THR A 65 -6.03 -8.21 -23.26
CA THR A 65 -7.41 -8.14 -23.76
C THR A 65 -8.10 -6.84 -23.35
N LYS A 66 -9.15 -6.49 -24.10
CA LYS A 66 -10.04 -5.39 -23.75
C LYS A 66 -10.72 -5.63 -22.40
N GLU A 67 -11.07 -6.88 -22.12
CA GLU A 67 -11.74 -7.29 -20.89
C GLU A 67 -10.87 -7.02 -19.65
N PHE A 68 -9.58 -7.37 -19.71
CA PHE A 68 -8.64 -7.02 -18.64
C PHE A 68 -8.51 -5.51 -18.45
N ASN A 69 -8.45 -4.74 -19.54
CA ASN A 69 -8.37 -3.27 -19.46
C ASN A 69 -9.64 -2.66 -18.83
N GLU A 70 -10.82 -3.18 -19.16
CA GLU A 70 -12.09 -2.76 -18.56
C GLU A 70 -12.11 -3.09 -17.06
N TRP A 71 -11.73 -4.32 -16.70
CA TRP A 71 -11.57 -4.74 -15.31
C TRP A 71 -10.57 -3.85 -14.54
N ALA A 72 -9.43 -3.55 -15.14
CA ALA A 72 -8.36 -2.80 -14.52
C ALA A 72 -8.76 -1.35 -14.23
N LYS A 73 -9.57 -0.74 -15.10
CA LYS A 73 -10.12 0.62 -14.98
C LYS A 73 -11.18 0.76 -13.91
N CYS A 74 -11.90 -0.31 -13.58
CA CYS A 74 -12.91 -0.28 -12.54
C CYS A 74 -12.31 0.29 -11.24
N PHE A 75 -13.12 1.02 -10.51
CA PHE A 75 -12.78 1.61 -9.24
C PHE A 75 -13.81 1.14 -8.22
N VAL A 76 -13.34 0.62 -7.09
CA VAL A 76 -14.22 0.06 -6.06
C VAL A 76 -14.12 0.92 -4.81
N GLU A 77 -15.23 1.52 -4.40
CA GLU A 77 -15.35 2.21 -3.12
C GLU A 77 -16.00 1.26 -2.12
N VAL A 78 -15.40 1.13 -0.93
CA VAL A 78 -15.94 0.36 0.18
C VAL A 78 -16.06 1.30 1.37
N CYS A 79 -17.29 1.57 1.78
CA CYS A 79 -17.60 2.41 2.94
C CYS A 79 -17.87 1.52 4.14
N LEU A 80 -17.06 1.60 5.19
CA LEU A 80 -17.17 0.74 6.36
C LEU A 80 -16.87 1.48 7.67
N PRO A 81 -17.40 0.99 8.81
CA PRO A 81 -17.04 1.54 10.11
C PRO A 81 -15.60 1.17 10.47
N SER A 82 -14.82 2.17 10.84
CA SER A 82 -13.44 2.02 11.31
C SER A 82 -13.05 3.25 12.10
N ASP A 83 -12.45 3.06 13.27
CA ASP A 83 -11.95 4.16 14.09
C ASP A 83 -10.89 4.97 13.34
N ILE A 84 -10.05 4.30 12.54
CA ILE A 84 -9.01 4.96 11.72
C ILE A 84 -9.65 5.79 10.61
N LEU A 85 -10.59 5.22 9.84
CA LEU A 85 -11.24 5.95 8.74
C LEU A 85 -12.08 7.11 9.28
N SER A 86 -12.62 7.00 10.50
CA SER A 86 -13.42 8.06 11.14
C SER A 86 -12.63 9.34 11.40
N LEU A 87 -11.30 9.28 11.36
CA LEU A 87 -10.40 10.44 11.43
C LEU A 87 -10.39 11.29 10.15
N GLY A 88 -11.17 10.91 9.13
CA GLY A 88 -11.18 11.57 7.82
C GLY A 88 -10.02 11.12 6.93
N ILE A 89 -9.53 9.90 7.13
CA ILE A 89 -8.48 9.28 6.33
C ILE A 89 -9.15 8.31 5.35
N ASP A 90 -8.91 8.52 4.06
CA ASP A 90 -9.28 7.57 3.01
C ASP A 90 -8.04 6.77 2.59
N ILE A 91 -8.21 5.45 2.43
CA ILE A 91 -7.12 4.54 2.07
C ILE A 91 -7.36 4.03 0.65
N TYR A 92 -6.36 4.15 -0.21
CA TYR A 92 -6.41 3.67 -1.58
C TYR A 92 -5.45 2.50 -1.75
N ASP A 93 -6.00 1.30 -1.88
CA ASP A 93 -5.24 0.12 -2.27
C ASP A 93 -5.09 0.08 -3.80
N THR A 94 -3.86 -0.15 -4.25
CA THR A 94 -3.51 -0.12 -5.67
C THR A 94 -2.90 -1.45 -6.07
N PRO A 95 -3.05 -1.88 -7.34
CA PRO A 95 -2.42 -3.10 -7.81
C PRO A 95 -0.90 -3.04 -7.64
N GLY A 96 -0.33 -4.11 -7.08
CA GLY A 96 1.11 -4.23 -6.90
C GLY A 96 1.89 -4.01 -8.19
N PHE A 97 3.09 -3.45 -8.04
CA PHE A 97 4.03 -3.30 -9.14
C PHE A 97 4.77 -4.61 -9.35
N LEU A 98 4.75 -5.14 -10.59
CA LEU A 98 5.63 -6.22 -11.00
C LEU A 98 6.62 -5.64 -12.01
N SER A 99 7.90 -5.90 -11.80
CA SER A 99 9.03 -5.20 -12.43
C SER A 99 9.12 -5.36 -13.94
N ASP A 100 8.48 -6.38 -14.54
CA ASP A 100 8.92 -6.85 -15.85
C ASP A 100 7.89 -6.68 -16.97
N ASN A 101 6.62 -6.38 -16.69
CA ASN A 101 5.57 -6.20 -17.72
C ASN A 101 4.32 -5.50 -17.14
N ARG A 102 4.45 -4.28 -16.62
CA ARG A 102 3.24 -3.55 -16.21
C ARG A 102 2.42 -3.18 -17.44
N GLU A 103 1.15 -3.54 -17.42
CA GLU A 103 0.20 -3.12 -18.43
C GLU A 103 0.02 -1.60 -18.31
N GLN A 104 0.13 -0.89 -19.45
CA GLN A 104 0.03 0.57 -19.50
C GLN A 104 -1.18 1.10 -18.72
N ILE A 105 -2.29 0.34 -18.72
CA ILE A 105 -3.50 0.74 -18.02
C ILE A 105 -3.35 0.88 -16.50
N LEU A 106 -2.53 0.05 -15.84
CA LEU A 106 -2.30 0.15 -14.41
C LEU A 106 -1.47 1.39 -14.07
N THR A 107 -0.53 1.74 -14.96
CA THR A 107 0.23 2.98 -14.91
C THR A 107 -0.68 4.19 -15.06
N ASP A 108 -1.54 4.20 -16.08
CA ASP A 108 -2.47 5.30 -16.33
C ASP A 108 -3.43 5.49 -15.14
N ASN A 109 -3.96 4.40 -14.57
CA ASN A 109 -4.88 4.46 -13.43
C ASN A 109 -4.21 5.06 -12.18
N LEU A 110 -2.96 4.68 -11.90
CA LEU A 110 -2.23 5.27 -10.78
C LEU A 110 -1.92 6.76 -11.03
N HIS A 111 -1.49 7.10 -12.25
CA HIS A 111 -1.24 8.47 -12.63
C HIS A 111 -2.50 9.34 -12.40
N GLU A 112 -3.66 8.89 -12.89
CA GLU A 112 -4.92 9.62 -12.71
C GLU A 112 -5.36 9.69 -11.24
N LEU A 113 -5.16 8.62 -10.45
CA LEU A 113 -5.40 8.65 -9.00
C LEU A 113 -4.58 9.75 -8.34
N VAL A 114 -3.25 9.72 -8.51
CA VAL A 114 -2.34 10.66 -7.86
C VAL A 114 -2.62 12.09 -8.28
N LYS A 115 -2.86 12.33 -9.58
CA LYS A 115 -3.21 13.64 -10.11
C LYS A 115 -4.47 14.22 -9.47
N ARG A 116 -5.47 13.36 -9.23
CA ARG A 116 -6.78 13.75 -8.72
C ARG A 116 -6.76 14.06 -7.22
N ILE A 117 -6.19 13.18 -6.42
CA ILE A 117 -6.31 13.25 -4.95
C ILE A 117 -5.04 13.75 -4.25
N LYS A 118 -3.90 13.77 -4.95
CA LYS A 118 -2.58 14.13 -4.41
C LYS A 118 -2.29 13.42 -3.07
N PRO A 119 -2.29 12.08 -3.05
CA PRO A 119 -2.24 11.31 -1.81
C PRO A 119 -0.85 11.37 -1.19
N THR A 120 -0.74 10.90 0.05
CA THR A 120 0.55 10.40 0.56
C THR A 120 0.72 8.95 0.10
N LEU A 121 1.86 8.61 -0.50
CA LEU A 121 2.14 7.26 -0.99
C LEU A 121 2.87 6.44 0.08
N LEU A 122 2.39 5.23 0.32
CA LEU A 122 3.05 4.22 1.14
C LEU A 122 3.65 3.16 0.22
N PHE A 123 4.98 3.13 0.11
CA PHE A 123 5.70 2.10 -0.63
C PHE A 123 6.02 0.94 0.30
N LEU A 124 5.24 -0.14 0.19
CA LEU A 124 5.40 -1.35 0.98
C LEU A 124 6.49 -2.23 0.37
N TYR A 125 7.41 -2.72 1.18
CA TYR A 125 8.45 -3.67 0.75
C TYR A 125 8.67 -4.76 1.81
N ASP A 126 9.23 -5.88 1.36
CA ASP A 126 9.29 -7.12 2.13
C ASP A 126 10.58 -7.30 2.95
N ASN A 127 11.69 -6.68 2.54
CA ASN A 127 13.02 -7.06 3.04
C ASN A 127 13.82 -5.86 3.52
N ALA A 128 14.56 -6.02 4.62
CA ALA A 128 15.50 -5.02 5.14
C ALA A 128 16.52 -4.55 4.10
N THR A 129 16.88 -5.43 3.16
CA THR A 129 17.62 -5.03 1.95
C THR A 129 16.63 -4.80 0.82
N ILE A 130 16.45 -3.53 0.41
CA ILE A 130 15.66 -3.17 -0.76
C ILE A 130 16.19 -3.98 -1.96
N SER A 131 15.41 -4.94 -2.46
CA SER A 131 15.85 -5.81 -3.55
C SER A 131 15.95 -5.03 -4.86
N ASP A 132 16.52 -5.65 -5.90
CA ASP A 132 16.46 -5.09 -7.26
C ASP A 132 15.03 -5.09 -7.81
N THR A 133 14.18 -6.02 -7.37
CA THR A 133 12.76 -6.05 -7.67
C THR A 133 12.05 -4.84 -7.05
N ASP A 134 12.28 -4.56 -5.77
CA ASP A 134 11.70 -3.39 -5.08
C ASP A 134 12.17 -2.07 -5.74
N LYS A 135 13.45 -2.01 -6.13
CA LYS A 135 13.99 -0.89 -6.92
C LYS A 135 13.21 -0.69 -8.21
N SER A 136 13.02 -1.77 -8.95
CA SER A 136 12.38 -1.73 -10.25
C SER A 136 10.90 -1.34 -10.12
N CYS A 137 10.23 -1.82 -9.06
CA CYS A 137 8.88 -1.43 -8.71
C CYS A 137 8.78 0.07 -8.37
N PHE A 138 9.68 0.59 -7.54
CA PHE A 138 9.73 2.00 -7.21
C PHE A 138 10.01 2.88 -8.44
N LEU A 139 10.95 2.48 -9.30
CA LEU A 139 11.24 3.20 -10.55
C LEU A 139 10.06 3.15 -11.52
N ALA A 140 9.36 2.01 -11.61
CA ALA A 140 8.14 1.89 -12.40
C ALA A 140 7.02 2.80 -11.85
N MET A 141 6.88 2.90 -10.53
CA MET A 141 5.97 3.85 -9.88
C MET A 141 6.36 5.28 -10.24
N LYS A 142 7.62 5.66 -10.07
CA LYS A 142 8.11 7.00 -10.41
C LYS A 142 7.86 7.35 -11.88
N ASN A 143 8.17 6.43 -12.79
CA ASN A 143 7.91 6.61 -14.21
C ASN A 143 6.42 6.77 -14.51
N ALA A 144 5.55 6.02 -13.81
CA ALA A 144 4.11 6.14 -13.92
C ALA A 144 3.59 7.50 -13.42
N LEU A 145 4.18 8.06 -12.37
CA LEU A 145 3.82 9.38 -11.84
C LEU A 145 4.42 10.53 -12.68
N GLY A 146 5.45 10.25 -13.48
CA GLY A 146 6.07 11.22 -14.38
C GLY A 146 6.63 12.42 -13.64
N SER A 147 6.38 13.62 -14.17
CA SER A 147 6.82 14.89 -13.57
C SER A 147 5.86 15.44 -12.52
N MET A 148 4.91 14.64 -12.01
CA MET A 148 3.99 15.12 -10.97
C MET A 148 4.76 15.56 -9.73
N GLU A 149 4.43 16.76 -9.26
CA GLU A 149 5.07 17.43 -8.11
C GLU A 149 5.17 16.51 -6.89
N ARG A 150 6.26 16.70 -6.12
CA ARG A 150 6.59 16.14 -4.79
C ARG A 150 5.41 15.51 -4.04
N VAL A 151 5.04 14.30 -4.43
CA VAL A 151 4.15 13.47 -3.65
C VAL A 151 4.98 12.91 -2.50
N SER A 152 4.52 13.10 -1.26
CA SER A 152 5.19 12.50 -0.11
C SER A 152 5.13 10.98 -0.24
N VAL A 153 6.30 10.34 -0.25
CA VAL A 153 6.43 8.89 -0.28
C VAL A 153 7.06 8.43 1.02
N PHE A 154 6.37 7.55 1.72
CA PHE A 154 6.84 6.85 2.90
C PHE A 154 7.18 5.42 2.53
N PHE A 155 8.35 4.95 2.96
CA PHE A 155 8.77 3.57 2.77
C PHE A 155 8.44 2.80 4.05
N LEU A 156 7.75 1.66 3.91
CA LEU A 156 7.35 0.83 5.04
C LEU A 156 7.78 -0.63 4.81
N ASN A 157 8.59 -1.15 5.73
CA ASN A 157 8.99 -2.55 5.74
C ASN A 157 7.91 -3.40 6.43
N THR A 158 7.18 -4.21 5.66
CA THR A 158 6.03 -4.96 6.19
C THR A 158 6.39 -6.28 6.87
N LYS A 159 7.64 -6.74 6.78
CA LYS A 159 8.10 -8.02 7.37
C LYS A 159 9.25 -7.84 8.36
N ALA A 160 9.33 -6.68 9.00
CA ALA A 160 10.28 -6.38 10.07
C ALA A 160 9.71 -6.72 11.46
N ASP A 161 9.33 -7.97 11.69
CA ASP A 161 8.99 -8.43 13.04
C ASP A 161 10.25 -8.65 13.91
N CYS A 162 10.07 -8.70 15.24
CA CYS A 162 11.19 -8.84 16.17
C CYS A 162 12.01 -10.11 15.91
N THR A 163 11.34 -11.21 15.54
CA THR A 163 11.96 -12.49 15.23
C THR A 163 12.80 -12.41 13.96
N SER A 164 12.31 -11.74 12.91
CA SER A 164 13.03 -11.55 11.66
C SER A 164 14.26 -10.66 11.86
N ILE A 165 14.13 -9.60 12.66
CA ILE A 165 15.25 -8.72 13.02
C ILE A 165 16.32 -9.48 13.81
N ALA A 166 15.93 -10.24 14.82
CA ALA A 166 16.85 -11.02 15.65
C ALA A 166 17.60 -12.09 14.83
N ASN A 167 16.89 -12.77 13.92
CA ASN A 167 17.47 -13.76 13.01
C ASN A 167 18.45 -13.12 12.00
N ASP A 168 18.09 -11.98 11.40
CA ASP A 168 18.93 -11.26 10.43
C ASP A 168 20.29 -10.85 11.02
N TYR A 169 20.32 -10.59 12.32
CA TYR A 169 21.51 -10.13 13.06
C TYR A 169 22.16 -11.22 13.92
N LEU A 170 21.69 -12.46 13.82
CA LEU A 170 22.23 -13.63 14.53
C LEU A 170 22.33 -13.39 16.05
N LEU A 171 21.30 -12.74 16.64
CA LEU A 171 21.33 -12.32 18.04
C LEU A 171 21.24 -13.48 19.04
N ASP A 172 20.56 -14.56 18.70
CA ASP A 172 20.54 -15.82 19.45
C ASP A 172 19.89 -16.96 18.62
N ASP A 173 20.03 -18.20 19.08
CA ASP A 173 19.31 -19.36 18.54
C ASP A 173 17.81 -19.34 18.92
N ASP A 174 17.46 -18.55 19.94
CA ASP A 174 16.08 -18.31 20.39
C ASP A 174 15.73 -16.81 20.33
N PRO A 175 15.20 -16.33 19.18
CA PRO A 175 14.90 -14.91 18.95
C PRO A 175 13.80 -14.34 19.86
N GLU A 176 13.03 -15.16 20.57
CA GLU A 176 12.02 -14.71 21.53
C GLU A 176 12.61 -14.32 22.89
N ASN A 177 13.85 -14.74 23.17
CA ASN A 177 14.54 -14.53 24.46
C ASN A 177 15.68 -13.50 24.40
N VAL A 178 15.78 -12.74 23.31
CA VAL A 178 16.77 -11.66 23.16
C VAL A 178 16.53 -10.58 24.22
N PRO A 179 17.55 -10.20 25.03
CA PRO A 179 17.42 -9.10 25.99
C PRO A 179 17.00 -7.79 25.32
N LEU A 180 16.07 -7.04 25.93
CA LEU A 180 15.50 -5.82 25.35
C LEU A 180 16.59 -4.79 24.96
N ASP A 181 17.55 -4.52 25.84
CA ASP A 181 18.63 -3.57 25.57
C ASP A 181 19.48 -4.00 24.34
N LEU A 182 19.67 -5.31 24.15
CA LEU A 182 20.39 -5.82 22.98
C LEU A 182 19.54 -5.64 21.72
N PHE A 183 18.24 -5.96 21.79
CA PHE A 183 17.31 -5.79 20.68
C PHE A 183 17.16 -4.33 20.26
N GLU A 184 17.04 -3.39 21.20
CA GLU A 184 16.93 -1.96 20.90
C GLU A 184 18.15 -1.42 20.14
N ASN A 185 19.36 -1.84 20.56
CA ASN A 185 20.59 -1.52 19.84
C ASN A 185 20.57 -2.11 18.42
N THR A 186 20.17 -3.37 18.26
CA THR A 186 20.07 -4.00 16.93
C THR A 186 19.02 -3.36 16.04
N LEU A 187 17.88 -2.97 16.60
CA LEU A 187 16.84 -2.25 15.88
C LEU A 187 17.38 -0.91 15.36
N HIS A 188 18.13 -0.17 16.19
CA HIS A 188 18.78 1.06 15.76
C HIS A 188 19.81 0.82 14.63
N GLU A 189 20.64 -0.21 14.74
CA GLU A 189 21.58 -0.61 13.68
C GLU A 189 20.87 -0.99 12.37
N LYS A 190 19.74 -1.70 12.45
CA LYS A 190 18.91 -2.05 11.30
C LYS A 190 18.32 -0.80 10.66
N LYS A 191 17.79 0.13 11.47
CA LYS A 191 17.29 1.43 11.01
C LYS A 191 18.35 2.22 10.25
N GLN A 192 19.54 2.35 10.85
CA GLN A 192 20.68 3.02 10.22
C GLN A 192 21.11 2.34 8.91
N ARG A 193 21.22 1.01 8.88
CA ARG A 193 21.60 0.27 7.67
C ARG A 193 20.60 0.46 6.53
N CYS A 194 19.31 0.34 6.81
CA CYS A 194 18.27 0.53 5.80
C CYS A 194 18.25 1.98 5.28
N TYR A 195 18.42 2.95 6.17
CA TYR A 195 18.58 4.36 5.81
C TYR A 195 19.77 4.57 4.87
N GLU A 196 20.95 4.04 5.19
CA GLU A 196 22.14 4.13 4.33
C GLU A 196 21.94 3.47 2.96
N LEU A 197 21.26 2.32 2.91
CA LEU A 197 20.94 1.64 1.64
C LEU A 197 20.02 2.50 0.77
N LEU A 198 19.08 3.22 1.39
CA LEU A 198 18.20 4.16 0.69
C LEU A 198 19.00 5.37 0.18
N LEU A 199 19.90 5.94 1.00
CA LEU A 199 20.78 7.04 0.59
C LEU A 199 21.74 6.68 -0.55
N ARG A 200 22.24 5.43 -0.58
CA ARG A 200 23.10 4.93 -1.68
C ARG A 200 22.39 4.92 -3.02
N ARG A 201 21.06 4.87 -3.03
CA ARG A 201 20.23 4.91 -4.23
C ARG A 201 19.81 6.35 -4.47
N ARG A 202 20.68 7.12 -5.14
CA ARG A 202 20.47 8.56 -5.42
C ARG A 202 19.09 8.88 -5.98
N GLU A 203 18.50 8.00 -6.79
CA GLU A 203 17.17 8.22 -7.39
C GLU A 203 16.01 8.10 -6.39
N MET A 204 16.20 7.37 -5.29
CA MET A 204 15.29 7.30 -4.14
C MET A 204 15.59 8.45 -3.17
N ALA A 205 16.87 8.65 -2.84
CA ALA A 205 17.32 9.61 -1.84
C ALA A 205 17.03 11.08 -2.20
N SER A 206 17.15 11.47 -3.49
CA SER A 206 16.92 12.86 -3.93
C SER A 206 15.45 13.28 -3.86
N GLU A 207 14.52 12.32 -3.91
CA GLU A 207 13.08 12.58 -4.01
C GLU A 207 12.40 12.65 -2.65
N VAL A 208 12.85 11.84 -1.68
CA VAL A 208 12.17 11.72 -0.38
C VAL A 208 12.27 13.03 0.42
N LEU A 209 13.32 13.84 0.22
CA LEU A 209 13.68 14.83 1.24
C LEU A 209 13.97 16.24 0.72
N GLY A 210 14.24 16.45 -0.57
CA GLY A 210 14.70 17.75 -1.10
C GLY A 210 16.05 18.24 -0.55
N ARG A 211 16.49 17.72 0.61
CA ARG A 211 17.79 17.71 1.28
C ARG A 211 17.87 16.41 2.08
N LEU A 212 18.93 15.63 1.95
CA LEU A 212 19.10 14.39 2.72
C LEU A 212 19.15 14.74 4.23
N PRO A 213 18.38 14.09 5.13
CA PRO A 213 18.45 14.32 6.55
C PRO A 213 19.84 13.89 7.04
N ASP A 214 20.33 14.57 8.08
CA ASP A 214 21.70 14.35 8.53
C ASP A 214 21.82 13.04 9.34
N SER A 215 20.69 12.47 9.78
CA SER A 215 20.60 11.19 10.51
C SER A 215 19.29 10.42 10.24
N VAL A 216 19.25 9.14 10.65
CA VAL A 216 18.03 8.32 10.60
C VAL A 216 16.94 8.85 11.53
N ASP A 217 17.33 9.41 12.69
CA ASP A 217 16.40 9.95 13.69
C ASP A 217 15.71 11.25 13.21
N GLU A 218 16.28 11.90 12.19
CA GLU A 218 15.72 13.08 11.53
C GLU A 218 14.89 12.72 10.27
N CYS A 219 14.86 11.44 9.88
CA CYS A 219 14.18 10.98 8.68
C CYS A 219 12.69 10.71 8.95
N THR A 220 11.83 11.69 8.70
CA THR A 220 10.38 11.57 8.91
C THR A 220 9.66 10.74 7.83
N CYS A 221 10.34 10.31 6.78
CA CYS A 221 9.73 9.63 5.63
C CYS A 221 10.10 8.14 5.52
N PHE A 222 10.84 7.61 6.49
CA PHE A 222 11.34 6.25 6.49
C PHE A 222 11.07 5.62 7.85
N ASP A 223 10.23 4.59 7.89
CA ASP A 223 9.99 3.83 9.13
C ASP A 223 10.08 2.33 8.86
N ILE A 224 10.64 1.61 9.84
CA ILE A 224 10.78 0.14 9.85
C ILE A 224 9.78 -0.42 10.84
#